data_AF-A0A3M1D0Y7-F1
#
_entry.id   AF-A0A3M1D0Y7-F1
#
_cell.length_a   1.000
_cell.length_b   1.000
_cell.length_c   1.000
_cell.angle_alpha   90.00
_cell.angle_beta   90.00
_cell.angle_gamma   90.00
#
_symmetry.space_group_name_H-M   'P 1'
#
loop_
_entity.id
_entity.type
_entity.pdbx_description
1 polymer ?
#
loop_
_entity_poly.entity_id
_entity_poly.type
_entity_poly.pdbx_seq_one_letter_code
_entity_poly.pdbx_strand_id
1 'polypeptide(L)'
;MVVKPWDAVCLFLFLAAVGCTGSVAVEPDSGHEAVQQDGEASEEGGDDAGVMQDAYEEEAVEAVQEEQDDGQDGGDATAGDDGGAETDEAEPPACGAPATFDDGLLPSNYLHVSPAGSDTDGDGSPGNPFATIEHAARRAAPGTSVVIHAGTYPGGNYLENLRGRPDAPIWIGGAEGEARPIISGGGEALHLVRPRYVVLHDIEVEGTNQNGINCDDGGDYADEEAARYVVFRNLDIHDVGGDGE
;
A
#
# COMPACT_ATOMS: atom_id res chain seq x y z
N MET A 1 32.11 2.37 25.30
CA MET A 1 30.68 2.04 25.28
C MET A 1 29.95 3.35 25.01
N VAL A 2 29.68 3.65 23.74
CA VAL A 2 29.08 4.90 23.30
C VAL A 2 27.64 4.59 22.96
N VAL A 3 26.72 5.00 23.84
CA VAL A 3 25.30 5.12 23.54
C VAL A 3 25.14 6.27 22.55
N LYS A 4 24.54 6.01 21.39
CA LYS A 4 24.03 7.04 20.48
C LYS A 4 22.50 7.04 20.56
N PRO A 5 21.86 8.21 20.70
CA PRO A 5 20.43 8.32 20.85
C PRO A 5 19.72 8.09 19.51
N TRP A 6 18.61 7.38 19.57
CA TRP A 6 17.59 7.34 18.54
C TRP A 6 16.67 8.54 18.78
N ASP A 7 16.56 9.43 17.80
CA ASP A 7 15.51 10.44 17.77
C ASP A 7 15.15 10.71 16.30
N ALA A 8 14.00 10.19 15.87
CA ALA A 8 13.12 10.82 14.89
C ALA A 8 11.79 10.06 14.84
N VAL A 9 10.94 10.35 15.82
CA VAL A 9 9.49 10.17 15.67
C VAL A 9 9.02 11.28 14.73
N CYS A 10 8.61 10.93 13.50
CA CYS A 10 7.91 11.87 12.62
C CYS A 10 6.43 11.92 13.03
N LEU A 11 6.14 12.79 14.00
CA LEU A 11 4.78 13.27 14.27
C LEU A 11 4.41 14.29 13.18
N PHE A 12 3.49 13.92 12.29
CA PHE A 12 2.94 14.86 11.30
C PHE A 12 1.99 15.84 12.00
N LEU A 13 2.46 17.07 12.23
CA LEU A 13 1.63 18.20 12.59
C LEU A 13 1.23 18.94 11.31
N PHE A 14 -0.06 18.91 10.96
CA PHE A 14 -0.62 19.72 9.87
C PHE A 14 -0.69 21.19 10.30
N LEU A 15 0.03 22.06 9.58
CA LEU A 15 -0.31 23.47 9.49
C LEU A 15 -0.06 23.92 8.04
N ALA A 16 -1.12 23.99 7.24
CA ALA A 16 -1.07 24.57 5.91
C ALA A 16 -1.77 25.93 5.91
N ALA A 17 -1.00 26.98 5.65
CA ALA A 17 -1.53 28.23 5.10
C ALA A 17 -0.45 28.89 4.25
N VAL A 18 -0.40 28.59 2.95
CA VAL A 18 0.22 29.48 1.95
C VAL A 18 -0.57 29.38 0.64
N GLY A 19 -0.94 30.55 0.13
CA GLY A 19 -1.86 30.75 -1.00
C GLY A 19 -1.27 30.41 -2.37
N CYS A 20 -2.20 30.17 -3.30
CA CYS A 20 -1.95 29.85 -4.70
C CYS A 20 -1.40 31.04 -5.49
N THR A 21 -0.29 30.87 -6.21
CA THR A 21 -0.01 31.57 -7.48
C THR A 21 0.96 30.80 -8.38
N GLY A 22 0.57 30.57 -9.64
CA GLY A 22 1.37 30.91 -10.82
C GLY A 22 2.48 29.97 -11.33
N SER A 23 2.21 29.35 -12.49
CA SER A 23 3.05 28.56 -13.41
C SER A 23 4.37 29.23 -13.87
N VAL A 24 5.41 28.45 -14.22
CA VAL A 24 6.04 28.31 -15.57
C VAL A 24 6.85 27.00 -15.65
N ALA A 25 6.74 26.28 -16.78
CA ALA A 25 7.47 25.06 -17.14
C ALA A 25 8.91 25.31 -17.64
N VAL A 26 9.81 24.36 -17.41
CA VAL A 26 11.14 24.27 -18.05
C VAL A 26 11.36 22.83 -18.54
N GLU A 27 11.64 22.69 -19.84
CA GLU A 27 12.01 21.43 -20.53
C GLU A 27 13.55 21.24 -20.61
N PRO A 28 14.04 20.02 -20.95
CA PRO A 28 15.33 19.50 -20.46
C PRO A 28 16.50 19.64 -21.46
N ASP A 29 17.72 19.54 -20.92
CA ASP A 29 18.96 19.40 -21.70
C ASP A 29 19.59 18.00 -21.48
N SER A 30 20.55 17.67 -22.33
CA SER A 30 20.77 16.40 -23.01
C SER A 30 22.19 15.87 -22.83
N GLY A 31 22.35 14.54 -22.89
CA GLY A 31 23.64 13.82 -23.10
C GLY A 31 24.41 13.46 -21.82
N HIS A 32 25.22 12.40 -21.75
CA HIS A 32 25.72 11.43 -22.73
C HIS A 32 26.35 10.23 -21.99
N GLU A 33 26.15 9.04 -22.58
CA GLU A 33 27.05 7.88 -22.73
C GLU A 33 27.59 7.01 -21.57
N ALA A 34 27.71 5.73 -21.95
CA ALA A 34 27.98 4.52 -21.20
C ALA A 34 29.46 4.16 -21.10
N VAL A 35 29.82 3.34 -20.10
CA VAL A 35 30.98 2.43 -20.17
C VAL A 35 30.62 1.09 -19.51
N GLN A 36 30.84 0.02 -20.28
CA GLN A 36 30.83 -1.38 -19.87
C GLN A 36 32.11 -1.72 -19.08
N GLN A 37 32.02 -2.60 -18.08
CA GLN A 37 33.10 -3.58 -17.88
C GLN A 37 32.65 -4.85 -17.17
N ASP A 38 33.44 -5.88 -17.39
CA ASP A 38 33.14 -7.29 -17.56
C ASP A 38 33.79 -8.17 -16.48
N GLY A 39 33.31 -9.41 -16.35
CA GLY A 39 34.00 -10.54 -15.71
C GLY A 39 33.65 -10.80 -14.24
N GLU A 40 33.58 -12.02 -13.72
CA GLU A 40 33.51 -13.40 -14.23
C GLU A 40 33.20 -14.30 -13.02
N ALA A 41 32.70 -15.51 -13.26
CA ALA A 41 32.15 -16.45 -12.29
C ALA A 41 33.19 -17.23 -11.46
N SER A 42 32.75 -17.84 -10.35
CA SER A 42 33.14 -19.20 -9.97
C SER A 42 32.16 -19.82 -8.95
N GLU A 43 31.99 -21.12 -9.11
CA GLU A 43 30.98 -22.06 -8.59
C GLU A 43 31.27 -22.63 -7.18
N GLU A 44 30.47 -23.65 -6.83
CA GLU A 44 30.59 -24.67 -5.77
C GLU A 44 29.95 -24.25 -4.42
N GLY A 45 28.98 -24.94 -3.84
CA GLY A 45 28.59 -26.34 -3.88
C GLY A 45 28.35 -26.80 -2.42
N GLY A 46 27.41 -27.71 -2.16
CA GLY A 46 27.41 -28.48 -0.91
C GLY A 46 26.12 -28.44 -0.08
N ASP A 47 25.27 -29.40 -0.39
CA ASP A 47 24.18 -29.97 0.40
C ASP A 47 24.65 -30.41 1.81
N ASP A 48 23.84 -30.24 2.85
CA ASP A 48 23.61 -31.34 3.79
C ASP A 48 22.32 -31.16 4.61
N ALA A 49 21.64 -32.30 4.78
CA ALA A 49 20.43 -32.47 5.55
C ALA A 49 20.76 -32.92 6.99
N GLY A 50 19.94 -32.52 7.95
CA GLY A 50 20.02 -33.04 9.32
C GLY A 50 18.94 -32.40 10.20
N VAL A 51 17.71 -32.92 10.21
CA VAL A 51 17.24 -34.03 11.06
C VAL A 51 17.10 -33.60 12.52
N MET A 52 15.83 -33.47 12.94
CA MET A 52 15.23 -33.98 14.20
C MET A 52 15.84 -33.42 15.51
N GLN A 53 15.12 -33.20 16.60
CA GLN A 53 13.87 -33.75 17.09
C GLN A 53 13.60 -33.08 18.44
N ASP A 54 12.34 -33.19 18.87
CA ASP A 54 11.93 -33.35 20.27
C ASP A 54 12.08 -32.15 21.23
N ALA A 55 11.19 -31.87 22.18
CA ALA A 55 9.76 -32.08 22.46
C ALA A 55 9.56 -31.67 23.95
N TYR A 56 8.34 -31.88 24.47
CA TYR A 56 7.95 -32.01 25.89
C TYR A 56 8.05 -30.71 26.74
N GLU A 57 6.94 -30.00 27.04
CA GLU A 57 5.81 -30.27 27.96
C GLU A 57 6.02 -29.78 29.42
N GLU A 58 4.86 -29.54 30.07
CA GLU A 58 4.59 -29.16 31.47
C GLU A 58 4.37 -27.66 31.74
N GLU A 59 3.37 -27.20 32.49
CA GLU A 59 2.14 -27.78 33.07
C GLU A 59 1.23 -26.60 33.49
N ALA A 60 -0.06 -26.87 33.72
CA ALA A 60 -1.11 -25.94 34.07
C ALA A 60 -1.18 -25.59 35.57
N VAL A 61 -1.80 -24.44 35.93
CA VAL A 61 -2.71 -24.18 37.09
C VAL A 61 -2.95 -22.65 37.18
N GLU A 62 -4.06 -22.04 37.60
CA GLU A 62 -5.40 -22.44 38.05
C GLU A 62 -6.31 -21.19 37.95
N ALA A 63 -7.62 -21.39 37.98
CA ALA A 63 -8.66 -20.36 37.92
C ALA A 63 -8.97 -19.74 39.29
N VAL A 64 -9.45 -18.48 39.32
CA VAL A 64 -10.36 -17.97 40.37
C VAL A 64 -11.39 -17.03 39.71
N GLN A 65 -12.66 -17.31 39.97
CA GLN A 65 -13.86 -16.54 39.59
C GLN A 65 -14.36 -15.66 40.76
N GLU A 66 -15.36 -14.83 40.44
CA GLU A 66 -16.38 -14.20 41.32
C GLU A 66 -15.99 -12.80 41.88
N GLU A 67 -16.82 -11.73 41.88
CA GLU A 67 -18.29 -11.56 41.83
C GLU A 67 -18.71 -10.22 41.18
N GLN A 68 -20.01 -10.12 40.87
CA GLN A 68 -20.81 -8.97 40.42
C GLN A 68 -21.05 -7.92 41.53
N ASP A 69 -21.33 -6.67 41.15
CA ASP A 69 -22.12 -5.73 41.97
C ASP A 69 -22.94 -4.81 41.06
N ASP A 70 -24.24 -4.81 41.31
CA ASP A 70 -25.33 -4.18 40.59
C ASP A 70 -26.03 -3.18 41.52
N GLY A 71 -26.11 -1.92 41.09
CA GLY A 71 -26.73 -0.85 41.86
C GLY A 71 -27.32 0.24 40.96
N GLN A 72 -28.64 0.37 41.03
CA GLN A 72 -29.50 1.16 40.15
C GLN A 72 -30.35 2.12 41.01
N ASP A 73 -30.39 3.42 40.70
CA ASP A 73 -31.43 4.42 41.06
C ASP A 73 -31.04 5.74 40.33
N GLY A 74 -31.84 6.56 39.65
CA GLY A 74 -33.27 6.81 39.62
C GLY A 74 -33.53 8.31 39.90
N GLY A 75 -34.22 9.02 39.00
CA GLY A 75 -34.98 10.25 39.35
C GLY A 75 -34.59 11.60 38.73
N ASP A 76 -35.25 11.96 37.63
CA ASP A 76 -36.11 13.15 37.42
C ASP A 76 -35.74 14.51 38.07
N ALA A 77 -35.46 15.55 37.27
CA ALA A 77 -36.40 16.66 36.99
C ALA A 77 -35.74 18.00 36.58
N THR A 78 -36.46 18.67 35.68
CA THR A 78 -36.57 20.12 35.43
C THR A 78 -35.78 20.76 34.29
N ALA A 79 -36.56 21.57 33.57
CA ALA A 79 -36.30 22.26 32.34
C ALA A 79 -35.28 23.40 32.47
N GLY A 80 -34.43 23.52 31.46
CA GLY A 80 -33.80 24.76 31.03
C GLY A 80 -34.17 24.99 29.57
N ASP A 81 -35.11 25.90 29.34
CA ASP A 81 -35.31 26.59 28.08
C ASP A 81 -34.26 27.71 28.04
N ASP A 82 -33.13 27.43 27.41
CA ASP A 82 -32.14 28.44 27.03
C ASP A 82 -31.97 28.43 25.53
N GLY A 83 -32.80 29.23 24.86
CA GLY A 83 -32.64 29.62 23.47
C GLY A 83 -31.28 30.28 23.23
N GLY A 84 -30.26 29.45 23.03
CA GLY A 84 -29.06 29.80 22.31
C GLY A 84 -29.39 29.77 20.83
N ALA A 85 -29.32 30.94 20.18
CA ALA A 85 -29.36 31.01 18.74
C ALA A 85 -28.25 30.10 18.20
N GLU A 86 -28.64 29.02 17.53
CA GLU A 86 -27.80 28.26 16.61
C GLU A 86 -27.30 29.30 15.59
N THR A 87 -26.12 29.86 15.87
CA THR A 87 -25.35 30.49 14.80
C THR A 87 -25.07 29.35 13.84
N ASP A 88 -25.64 29.45 12.63
CA ASP A 88 -25.17 28.76 11.43
C ASP A 88 -23.68 29.08 11.28
N GLU A 89 -22.84 28.42 12.07
CA GLU A 89 -21.42 28.26 11.84
C GLU A 89 -21.37 27.41 10.58
N ALA A 90 -21.35 28.10 9.43
CA ALA A 90 -21.16 27.47 8.14
C ALA A 90 -19.97 26.52 8.30
N GLU A 91 -20.21 25.23 8.06
CA GLU A 91 -19.15 24.23 8.13
C GLU A 91 -17.94 24.74 7.35
N PRO A 92 -16.72 24.63 7.91
CA PRO A 92 -15.53 25.04 7.18
C PRO A 92 -15.59 24.39 5.81
N PRO A 93 -15.34 25.14 4.71
CA PRO A 93 -15.48 24.59 3.37
C PRO A 93 -14.65 23.32 3.32
N ALA A 94 -15.33 22.20 3.06
CA ALA A 94 -14.65 20.94 2.89
C ALA A 94 -13.53 21.17 1.87
N CYS A 95 -12.28 20.98 2.28
CA CYS A 95 -11.19 20.89 1.34
C CYS A 95 -11.61 19.79 0.36
N GLY A 96 -11.83 20.15 -0.90
CA GLY A 96 -12.10 19.17 -1.94
C GLY A 96 -10.98 18.12 -1.96
N ALA A 97 -11.26 16.95 -2.54
CA ALA A 97 -10.22 15.94 -2.74
C ALA A 97 -8.97 16.59 -3.37
N PRO A 98 -7.77 16.30 -2.86
CA PRO A 98 -6.56 16.90 -3.41
C PRO A 98 -6.44 16.53 -4.89
N ALA A 99 -6.12 17.51 -5.73
CA ALA A 99 -5.80 17.24 -7.12
C ALA A 99 -4.53 16.37 -7.20
N THR A 100 -4.53 15.37 -8.06
CA THR A 100 -3.42 14.42 -8.24
C THR A 100 -2.98 14.37 -9.71
N PHE A 101 -1.79 13.83 -9.96
CA PHE A 101 -1.21 13.82 -11.31
C PHE A 101 -2.02 13.00 -12.33
N ASP A 102 -2.87 12.09 -11.86
CA ASP A 102 -3.72 11.23 -12.69
C ASP A 102 -5.09 11.84 -13.00
N ASP A 103 -5.40 13.04 -12.49
CA ASP A 103 -6.69 13.71 -12.72
C ASP A 103 -6.96 13.91 -14.22
N GLY A 104 -8.09 13.36 -14.68
CA GLY A 104 -8.53 13.47 -16.08
C GLY A 104 -7.73 12.60 -17.07
N LEU A 105 -6.79 11.79 -16.58
CA LEU A 105 -6.10 10.80 -17.39
C LEU A 105 -6.86 9.47 -17.37
N LEU A 106 -6.75 8.72 -18.46
CA LEU A 106 -7.35 7.40 -18.60
C LEU A 106 -6.30 6.39 -19.06
N PRO A 107 -6.42 5.11 -18.66
CA PRO A 107 -5.55 4.06 -19.16
C PRO A 107 -5.70 3.86 -20.68
N SER A 108 -4.58 3.61 -21.36
CA SER A 108 -4.53 3.27 -22.79
C SER A 108 -4.40 1.76 -23.05
N ASN A 109 -4.08 0.98 -22.02
CA ASN A 109 -3.93 -0.47 -22.09
C ASN A 109 -4.44 -1.11 -20.79
N TYR A 110 -4.92 -2.35 -20.88
CA TYR A 110 -5.50 -3.07 -19.74
C TYR A 110 -4.89 -4.47 -19.64
N LEU A 111 -4.47 -4.84 -18.43
CA LEU A 111 -4.03 -6.19 -18.08
C LEU A 111 -4.93 -6.71 -16.96
N HIS A 112 -5.65 -7.80 -17.21
CA HIS A 112 -6.61 -8.37 -16.29
C HIS A 112 -5.97 -9.46 -15.43
N VAL A 113 -6.29 -9.45 -14.14
CA VAL A 113 -5.84 -10.42 -13.14
C VAL A 113 -7.06 -11.03 -12.46
N SER A 114 -7.10 -12.36 -12.35
CA SER A 114 -8.20 -13.10 -11.71
C SER A 114 -7.65 -14.33 -10.97
N PRO A 115 -8.23 -14.77 -9.85
CA PRO A 115 -7.79 -16.01 -9.19
C PRO A 115 -7.95 -17.27 -10.08
N ALA A 116 -8.81 -17.20 -11.10
CA ALA A 116 -8.99 -18.26 -12.09
C ALA A 116 -8.11 -18.11 -13.35
N GLY A 117 -7.23 -17.10 -13.38
CA GLY A 117 -6.33 -16.84 -14.50
C GLY A 117 -5.14 -17.79 -14.57
N SER A 118 -4.21 -17.52 -15.49
CA SER A 118 -2.97 -18.28 -15.66
C SER A 118 -1.80 -17.37 -15.98
N ASP A 119 -0.70 -17.50 -15.25
CA ASP A 119 0.56 -16.81 -15.57
C ASP A 119 1.37 -17.52 -16.67
N THR A 120 0.95 -18.72 -17.07
CA THR A 120 1.59 -19.49 -18.15
C THR A 120 0.87 -19.29 -19.48
N ASP A 121 -0.46 -19.42 -19.45
CA ASP A 121 -1.30 -19.42 -20.66
C ASP A 121 -2.11 -18.13 -20.80
N GLY A 122 -2.24 -17.34 -19.73
CA GLY A 122 -2.92 -16.05 -19.74
C GLY A 122 -2.19 -15.06 -20.64
N ASP A 123 -2.95 -14.22 -21.33
CA ASP A 123 -2.43 -13.11 -22.14
C ASP A 123 -2.75 -11.73 -21.54
N GLY A 124 -3.42 -11.71 -20.38
CA GLY A 124 -3.82 -10.50 -19.69
C GLY A 124 -5.08 -9.85 -20.28
N SER A 125 -5.74 -10.46 -21.25
CA SER A 125 -7.05 -10.01 -21.72
C SER A 125 -8.16 -10.40 -20.73
N PRO A 126 -9.35 -9.77 -20.79
CA PRO A 126 -10.48 -10.15 -19.95
C PRO A 126 -10.89 -11.62 -20.10
N GLY A 127 -10.71 -12.20 -21.29
CA GLY A 127 -11.08 -13.59 -21.58
C GLY A 127 -10.02 -14.61 -21.18
N ASN A 128 -8.79 -14.15 -20.92
CA ASN A 128 -7.66 -15.00 -20.56
C ASN A 128 -6.70 -14.23 -19.61
N PRO A 129 -7.17 -13.92 -18.39
CA PRO A 129 -6.44 -13.08 -17.45
C PRO A 129 -5.19 -13.77 -16.91
N PHE A 130 -4.27 -12.97 -16.39
CA PHE A 130 -3.18 -13.46 -15.56
C PHE A 130 -3.70 -13.96 -14.20
N ALA A 131 -2.95 -14.84 -13.55
CA ALA A 131 -3.30 -15.36 -12.23
C ALA A 131 -2.85 -14.41 -11.11
N THR A 132 -1.69 -13.77 -11.26
CA THR A 132 -1.07 -12.98 -10.17
C THR A 132 -0.88 -11.51 -10.50
N ILE A 133 -0.98 -10.68 -9.45
CA ILE A 133 -0.79 -9.22 -9.51
C ILE A 133 0.65 -8.91 -9.93
N GLU A 134 1.63 -9.56 -9.31
CA GLU A 134 3.05 -9.36 -9.60
C GLU A 134 3.40 -9.69 -11.07
N HIS A 135 2.79 -10.72 -11.66
CA HIS A 135 3.01 -11.08 -13.05
C HIS A 135 2.49 -10.04 -14.04
N ALA A 136 1.32 -9.46 -13.76
CA ALA A 136 0.74 -8.38 -14.55
C ALA A 136 1.54 -7.08 -14.39
N ALA A 137 1.93 -6.74 -13.16
CA ALA A 137 2.72 -5.54 -12.85
C ALA A 137 4.06 -5.52 -13.61
N ARG A 138 4.78 -6.65 -13.67
CA ARG A 138 6.03 -6.78 -14.47
C ARG A 138 5.85 -6.53 -15.98
N ARG A 139 4.62 -6.64 -16.49
CA ARG A 139 4.29 -6.42 -17.90
C ARG A 139 3.67 -5.04 -18.15
N ALA A 140 3.39 -4.30 -17.10
CA ALA A 140 2.81 -2.97 -17.22
C ALA A 140 3.82 -2.01 -17.87
N ALA A 141 3.34 -1.29 -18.87
CA ALA A 141 4.04 -0.17 -19.50
C ALA A 141 3.30 1.13 -19.12
N PRO A 142 3.90 2.31 -19.31
CA PRO A 142 3.18 3.58 -19.14
C PRO A 142 1.83 3.58 -19.85
N GLY A 143 0.77 3.95 -19.12
CA GLY A 143 -0.62 3.95 -19.61
C GLY A 143 -1.38 2.66 -19.34
N THR A 144 -0.75 1.63 -18.75
CA THR A 144 -1.43 0.37 -18.38
C THR A 144 -2.25 0.51 -17.10
N SER A 145 -3.47 0.00 -17.11
CA SER A 145 -4.22 -0.38 -15.92
C SER A 145 -4.12 -1.89 -15.69
N VAL A 146 -3.61 -2.28 -14.53
CA VAL A 146 -3.69 -3.64 -14.01
C VAL A 146 -5.03 -3.74 -13.27
N VAL A 147 -5.99 -4.38 -13.92
CA VAL A 147 -7.37 -4.56 -13.45
C VAL A 147 -7.44 -5.86 -12.66
N ILE A 148 -7.60 -5.74 -11.34
CA ILE A 148 -7.66 -6.87 -10.41
C ILE A 148 -9.14 -7.18 -10.15
N HIS A 149 -9.61 -8.32 -10.67
CA HIS A 149 -10.98 -8.77 -10.47
C HIS A 149 -11.22 -9.22 -9.03
N ALA A 150 -12.49 -9.20 -8.60
CA ALA A 150 -12.87 -9.62 -7.27
C ALA A 150 -12.37 -11.04 -6.95
N GLY A 151 -11.85 -11.19 -5.74
CA GLY A 151 -11.26 -12.43 -5.26
C GLY A 151 -10.24 -12.18 -4.17
N THR A 152 -9.70 -13.27 -3.62
CA THR A 152 -8.62 -13.22 -2.63
C THR A 152 -7.31 -13.62 -3.30
N TYR A 153 -6.29 -12.81 -3.10
CA TYR A 153 -4.94 -12.98 -3.61
C TYR A 153 -3.97 -13.10 -2.44
N PRO A 154 -2.90 -13.91 -2.56
CA PRO A 154 -1.88 -13.94 -1.54
C PRO A 154 -1.12 -12.60 -1.51
N GLY A 155 -0.77 -12.13 -0.31
CA GLY A 155 0.25 -11.11 -0.14
C GLY A 155 1.66 -11.63 -0.45
N GLY A 156 2.65 -10.77 -0.24
CA GLY A 156 4.05 -11.00 -0.61
C GLY A 156 4.38 -10.58 -2.05
N ASN A 157 3.60 -9.68 -2.64
CA ASN A 157 3.83 -9.23 -4.01
C ASN A 157 4.95 -8.18 -4.05
N TYR A 158 6.01 -8.45 -4.79
CA TYR A 158 7.14 -7.54 -4.96
C TYR A 158 7.06 -6.82 -6.31
N LEU A 159 6.71 -5.54 -6.27
CA LEU A 159 6.42 -4.70 -7.44
C LEU A 159 7.55 -3.69 -7.66
N GLU A 160 8.57 -4.12 -8.39
CA GLU A 160 9.75 -3.31 -8.65
C GLU A 160 9.68 -2.59 -10.00
N ASN A 161 10.24 -1.38 -10.06
CA ASN A 161 10.50 -0.66 -11.30
C ASN A 161 9.24 -0.37 -12.14
N LEU A 162 8.12 -0.10 -11.47
CA LEU A 162 6.93 0.43 -12.13
C LEU A 162 7.18 1.89 -12.54
N ARG A 163 7.36 2.13 -13.84
CA ARG A 163 7.69 3.44 -14.39
C ARG A 163 6.58 3.93 -15.32
N GLY A 164 5.57 4.58 -14.75
CA GLY A 164 4.62 5.39 -15.51
C GLY A 164 5.24 6.71 -15.98
N ARG A 165 4.41 7.54 -16.62
CA ARG A 165 4.76 8.90 -17.07
C ARG A 165 3.70 9.90 -16.60
N PRO A 166 4.03 11.21 -16.56
CA PRO A 166 3.06 12.25 -16.18
C PRO A 166 1.78 12.24 -17.03
N ASP A 167 1.89 11.84 -18.30
CA ASP A 167 0.78 11.75 -19.27
C ASP A 167 0.24 10.32 -19.44
N ALA A 168 0.89 9.33 -18.83
CA ALA A 168 0.54 7.93 -18.92
C ALA A 168 0.97 7.17 -17.65
N PRO A 169 0.29 7.39 -16.51
CA PRO A 169 0.50 6.63 -15.29
C PRO A 169 0.36 5.11 -15.47
N ILE A 170 0.76 4.36 -14.45
CA ILE A 170 0.37 2.96 -14.29
C ILE A 170 -0.67 2.92 -13.17
N TRP A 171 -1.83 2.32 -13.43
CA TRP A 171 -2.87 2.09 -12.44
C TRP A 171 -2.86 0.62 -12.03
N ILE A 172 -2.97 0.35 -10.74
CA ILE A 172 -3.08 -0.99 -10.17
C ILE A 172 -4.25 -0.95 -9.21
N GLY A 173 -5.30 -1.72 -9.48
CA GLY A 173 -6.46 -1.65 -8.60
C GLY A 173 -7.64 -2.53 -8.97
N GLY A 174 -8.65 -2.49 -8.11
CA GLY A 174 -9.88 -3.26 -8.26
C GLY A 174 -10.64 -2.94 -9.55
N ALA A 175 -11.29 -3.95 -10.12
CA ALA A 175 -12.18 -3.80 -11.25
C ALA A 175 -13.41 -2.95 -10.89
N GLU A 176 -13.73 -1.97 -11.74
CA GLU A 176 -14.86 -1.07 -11.52
C GLU A 176 -16.19 -1.84 -11.43
N GLY A 177 -16.96 -1.56 -10.38
CA GLY A 177 -18.28 -2.18 -10.15
C GLY A 177 -18.24 -3.59 -9.56
N GLU A 178 -17.05 -4.15 -9.31
CA GLU A 178 -16.88 -5.39 -8.57
C GLU A 178 -16.66 -5.14 -7.06
N ALA A 179 -16.75 -6.20 -6.25
CA ALA A 179 -16.25 -6.13 -4.88
C ALA A 179 -14.73 -5.88 -4.90
N ARG A 180 -14.19 -5.17 -3.91
CA ARG A 180 -12.74 -4.95 -3.81
C ARG A 180 -12.02 -6.30 -3.76
N PRO A 181 -10.95 -6.51 -4.56
CA PRO A 181 -10.10 -7.66 -4.39
C PRO A 181 -9.35 -7.54 -3.05
N ILE A 182 -9.22 -8.67 -2.37
CA ILE A 182 -8.56 -8.78 -1.07
C ILE A 182 -7.17 -9.35 -1.29
N ILE A 183 -6.13 -8.65 -0.83
CA ILE A 183 -4.77 -9.18 -0.76
C ILE A 183 -4.50 -9.58 0.70
N SER A 184 -4.39 -10.88 0.93
CA SER A 184 -4.43 -11.47 2.28
C SER A 184 -3.13 -12.19 2.62
N GLY A 185 -2.61 -11.94 3.82
CA GLY A 185 -1.44 -12.62 4.37
C GLY A 185 -0.09 -12.06 3.90
N GLY A 186 1.00 -12.70 4.33
CA GLY A 186 2.38 -12.34 3.97
C GLY A 186 3.05 -11.36 4.95
N GLY A 187 4.36 -11.15 4.75
CA GLY A 187 5.12 -10.08 5.39
C GLY A 187 4.49 -8.72 5.10
N GLU A 188 4.38 -8.46 3.80
CA GLU A 188 3.80 -7.26 3.22
C GLU A 188 2.81 -7.70 2.16
N ALA A 189 1.65 -7.06 2.02
CA ALA A 189 0.73 -7.44 0.95
C ALA A 189 1.31 -7.02 -0.42
N LEU A 190 1.77 -5.77 -0.48
CA LEU A 190 2.45 -5.18 -1.63
C LEU A 190 3.73 -4.45 -1.18
N HIS A 191 4.84 -4.73 -1.83
CA HIS A 191 6.09 -3.98 -1.69
C HIS A 191 6.43 -3.30 -3.01
N LEU A 192 6.22 -1.99 -3.09
CA LEU A 192 6.53 -1.17 -4.26
C LEU A 192 7.95 -0.64 -4.14
N VAL A 193 8.84 -1.05 -5.04
CA VAL A 193 10.23 -0.60 -5.05
C VAL A 193 10.51 0.24 -6.29
N ARG A 194 10.97 1.47 -6.05
CA ARG A 194 11.24 2.49 -7.08
C ARG A 194 10.03 2.81 -8.00
N PRO A 195 8.80 2.96 -7.46
CA PRO A 195 7.63 3.31 -8.25
C PRO A 195 7.68 4.77 -8.73
N ARG A 196 7.22 5.02 -9.96
CA ARG A 196 7.05 6.38 -10.47
C ARG A 196 5.81 6.55 -11.33
N TYR A 197 4.99 7.57 -11.04
CA TYR A 197 3.68 7.79 -11.67
C TYR A 197 2.79 6.54 -11.57
N VAL A 198 2.62 6.04 -10.34
CA VAL A 198 1.83 4.84 -10.03
C VAL A 198 0.63 5.24 -9.18
N VAL A 199 -0.55 4.73 -9.56
CA VAL A 199 -1.79 4.86 -8.79
C VAL A 199 -2.17 3.47 -8.29
N LEU A 200 -2.15 3.27 -6.98
CA LEU A 200 -2.69 2.09 -6.33
C LEU A 200 -4.07 2.42 -5.78
N HIS A 201 -5.09 1.67 -6.20
CA HIS A 201 -6.47 2.04 -5.90
C HIS A 201 -7.44 0.87 -5.70
N ASP A 202 -8.52 1.11 -4.96
CA ASP A 202 -9.70 0.24 -4.90
C ASP A 202 -9.39 -1.23 -4.51
N ILE A 203 -8.45 -1.43 -3.57
CA ILE A 203 -8.10 -2.76 -3.05
C ILE A 203 -8.30 -2.83 -1.53
N GLU A 204 -8.46 -4.05 -1.05
CA GLU A 204 -8.48 -4.40 0.36
C GLU A 204 -7.22 -5.20 0.70
N VAL A 205 -6.63 -4.91 1.87
CA VAL A 205 -5.44 -5.59 2.39
C VAL A 205 -5.73 -6.03 3.82
N GLU A 206 -5.47 -7.31 4.10
CA GLU A 206 -5.70 -7.89 5.42
C GLU A 206 -4.62 -8.92 5.83
N GLY A 207 -4.47 -9.11 7.13
CA GLY A 207 -3.76 -10.26 7.70
C GLY A 207 -2.25 -10.31 7.44
N THR A 208 -1.60 -9.19 7.13
CA THR A 208 -0.14 -9.15 6.98
C THR A 208 0.53 -9.10 8.35
N ASN A 209 1.69 -9.74 8.52
CA ASN A 209 2.39 -9.76 9.80
C ASN A 209 3.50 -8.69 9.94
N GLN A 210 3.75 -7.89 8.89
CA GLN A 210 4.58 -6.68 8.95
C GLN A 210 3.79 -5.47 8.43
N ASN A 211 4.07 -4.97 7.22
CA ASN A 211 3.39 -3.80 6.65
C ASN A 211 2.17 -4.24 5.84
N GLY A 212 1.17 -3.38 5.68
CA GLY A 212 0.13 -3.59 4.68
C GLY A 212 0.71 -3.37 3.29
N ILE A 213 1.22 -2.16 3.07
CA ILE A 213 1.91 -1.74 1.86
C ILE A 213 3.23 -1.10 2.25
N ASN A 214 4.32 -1.52 1.60
CA ASN A 214 5.61 -0.86 1.67
C ASN A 214 5.91 -0.18 0.33
N CYS A 215 6.54 0.99 0.38
CA CYS A 215 6.85 1.81 -0.79
C CYS A 215 8.15 2.57 -0.57
N ASP A 216 9.22 2.18 -1.25
CA ASP A 216 10.55 2.74 -1.04
C ASP A 216 11.37 2.91 -2.33
N ASP A 217 12.54 3.54 -2.20
CA ASP A 217 13.50 3.80 -3.27
C ASP A 217 14.44 2.62 -3.54
N GLY A 218 14.23 1.45 -2.91
CA GLY A 218 15.10 0.28 -3.03
C GLY A 218 16.51 0.51 -2.50
N GLY A 219 16.73 1.53 -1.66
CA GLY A 219 18.05 1.93 -1.18
C GLY A 219 18.82 2.83 -2.14
N ASP A 220 18.19 3.34 -3.20
CA ASP A 220 18.81 4.29 -4.14
C ASP A 220 18.77 5.73 -3.60
N TYR A 221 19.41 5.93 -2.45
CA TYR A 221 19.36 7.19 -1.67
C TYR A 221 19.88 8.43 -2.43
N ALA A 222 20.58 8.23 -3.54
CA ALA A 222 21.17 9.30 -4.33
C ALA A 222 20.23 9.79 -5.45
N ASP A 223 19.18 9.03 -5.78
CA ASP A 223 18.22 9.37 -6.83
C ASP A 223 16.88 9.80 -6.20
N GLU A 224 16.62 11.12 -6.19
CA GLU A 224 15.35 11.68 -5.72
C GLU A 224 14.14 11.28 -6.60
N GLU A 225 14.40 10.72 -7.79
CA GLU A 225 13.39 10.22 -8.73
C GLU A 225 13.21 8.70 -8.67
N ALA A 226 13.88 8.01 -7.74
CA ALA A 226 13.79 6.57 -7.54
C ALA A 226 12.34 6.16 -7.20
N ALA A 227 11.75 6.78 -6.17
CA ALA A 227 10.36 6.57 -5.75
C ALA A 227 9.62 7.92 -5.64
N ARG A 228 8.76 8.25 -6.61
CA ARG A 228 8.10 9.57 -6.67
C ARG A 228 6.81 9.56 -7.46
N TYR A 229 5.87 10.46 -7.18
CA TYR A 229 4.58 10.53 -7.87
C TYR A 229 3.79 9.21 -7.70
N VAL A 230 3.43 8.91 -6.47
CA VAL A 230 2.61 7.73 -6.13
C VAL A 230 1.31 8.22 -5.49
N VAL A 231 0.19 7.65 -5.91
CA VAL A 231 -1.12 7.89 -5.32
C VAL A 231 -1.63 6.59 -4.72
N PHE A 232 -2.10 6.67 -3.48
CA PHE A 232 -2.87 5.62 -2.80
C PHE A 232 -4.30 6.14 -2.65
N ARG A 233 -5.29 5.45 -3.23
CA ARG A 233 -6.68 5.94 -3.28
C ARG A 233 -7.68 4.84 -2.97
N ASN A 234 -8.63 5.12 -2.09
CA ASN A 234 -9.72 4.19 -1.75
C ASN A 234 -9.22 2.78 -1.36
N LEU A 235 -8.20 2.75 -0.51
CA LEU A 235 -7.65 1.51 0.04
C LEU A 235 -8.34 1.20 1.37
N ASP A 236 -8.60 -0.08 1.60
CA ASP A 236 -8.99 -0.60 2.90
C ASP A 236 -7.84 -1.46 3.42
N ILE A 237 -7.22 -1.07 4.53
CA ILE A 237 -6.03 -1.73 5.06
C ILE A 237 -6.28 -1.96 6.54
N HIS A 238 -6.45 -3.22 6.92
CA HIS A 238 -6.78 -3.62 8.28
C HIS A 238 -6.04 -4.90 8.66
N ASP A 239 -6.06 -5.26 9.94
CA ASP A 239 -5.43 -6.47 10.46
C ASP A 239 -3.96 -6.63 10.00
N VAL A 240 -3.22 -5.51 10.06
CA VAL A 240 -1.80 -5.41 9.68
C VAL A 240 -0.93 -5.43 10.93
N GLY A 241 0.17 -6.16 10.85
CA GLY A 241 1.16 -6.32 11.89
C GLY A 241 1.01 -7.64 12.65
N GLY A 242 2.11 -8.07 13.26
CA GLY A 242 2.07 -9.15 14.25
C GLY A 242 1.53 -8.65 15.60
N ASP A 243 1.60 -9.53 16.60
CA ASP A 243 1.26 -9.31 18.00
C ASP A 243 2.16 -8.28 18.73
N GLY A 244 3.15 -7.71 18.02
CA GLY A 244 3.99 -6.62 18.49
C GLY A 244 4.96 -7.05 19.59
N GLU A 245 6.20 -7.38 19.20
CA GLU A 245 7.35 -7.46 20.13
C GLU A 245 8.45 -6.48 19.74
#